data_AF-A0A3D3TMU4-F1
#
_entry.id   AF-A0A3D3TMU4-F1
#
_cell.length_a   1.000
_cell.length_b   1.000
_cell.length_c   1.000
_cell.angle_alpha   90.00
_cell.angle_beta   90.00
_cell.angle_gamma   90.00
#
_symmetry.space_group_name_H-M   'P 1'
#
loop_
_entity.id
_entity.type
_entity.pdbx_description
1 polymer ?
#
loop_
_entity_poly.entity_id
_entity_poly.type
_entity_poly.pdbx_seq_one_letter_code
_entity_poly.pdbx_strand_id
1 'polypeptide(L)' 'RWHNLKYYTWVEQQGRTVEELNGTMSQDFWKAESEKVGEIDRLLLDYREKTR' A
#
# COMPACT_ATOMS: atom_id res chain seq x y z
N ARG A 1 -19.51 -22.29 0.90
CA ARG A 1 -19.32 -20.87 1.29
C ARG A 1 -17.98 -20.68 2.02
N TRP A 2 -16.88 -21.07 1.37
CA TRP A 2 -15.52 -21.08 1.93
C TRP A 2 -14.50 -20.52 0.92
N HIS A 3 -14.94 -19.69 -0.02
CA HIS A 3 -14.07 -19.29 -1.14
C HIS A 3 -13.13 -18.12 -0.78
N ASN A 4 -13.41 -17.36 0.30
CA ASN A 4 -12.63 -16.17 0.65
C ASN A 4 -11.95 -16.21 2.04
N LEU A 5 -12.08 -17.30 2.82
CA LEU A 5 -11.56 -17.33 4.20
C LEU A 5 -10.04 -17.15 4.27
N LYS A 6 -9.30 -17.72 3.30
CA LYS A 6 -7.85 -17.55 3.23
C LYS A 6 -7.43 -16.08 3.09
N TYR A 7 -8.23 -15.27 2.38
CA TYR A 7 -7.90 -13.86 2.14
C TYR A 7 -8.09 -13.05 3.40
N TYR A 8 -9.14 -13.34 4.18
CA TYR A 8 -9.36 -12.70 5.48
C TYR A 8 -8.21 -12.97 6.44
N THR A 9 -7.83 -14.25 6.60
CA THR A 9 -6.73 -14.61 7.50
C THR A 9 -5.39 -14.04 7.05
N TRP A 10 -5.11 -14.02 5.74
CA TRP A 10 -3.86 -13.44 5.24
C TRP A 10 -3.80 -11.92 5.44
N VAL A 11 -4.91 -11.20 5.22
CA VAL A 11 -5.02 -9.76 5.46
C VAL A 11 -4.75 -9.43 6.93
N GLU A 12 -5.36 -10.18 7.84
CA GLU A 12 -5.16 -10.05 9.29
C GLU A 12 -3.72 -10.37 9.71
N GLN A 13 -3.09 -11.40 9.11
CA GLN A 13 -1.68 -11.75 9.37
C GLN A 13 -0.71 -10.65 8.94
N GLN A 14 -1.06 -9.84 7.94
CA GLN A 14 -0.28 -8.66 7.54
C GLN A 14 -0.57 -7.42 8.43
N GLY A 15 -1.40 -7.56 9.46
CA GLY A 15 -1.83 -6.46 10.32
C GLY A 15 -2.73 -5.45 9.62
N ARG A 16 -3.39 -5.86 8.52
CA ARG A 16 -4.32 -5.04 7.75
C ARG A 16 -5.75 -5.51 8.00
N THR A 17 -6.68 -4.60 7.74
CA THR A 17 -8.12 -4.87 7.83
C THR A 17 -8.71 -5.06 6.43
N VAL A 18 -9.86 -5.72 6.37
CA VAL A 18 -10.59 -5.93 5.11
C VAL A 18 -11.13 -4.61 4.59
N GLU A 19 -11.50 -3.71 5.48
CA GLU A 19 -12.00 -2.37 5.20
C GLU A 19 -10.93 -1.53 4.48
N GLU A 20 -9.68 -1.58 4.94
CA GLU A 20 -8.54 -0.97 4.24
C GLU A 20 -8.36 -1.54 2.84
N LEU A 21 -8.43 -2.87 2.69
CA LEU A 21 -8.33 -3.54 1.39
C LEU A 21 -9.48 -3.14 0.45
N ASN A 22 -10.71 -3.03 0.96
CA ASN A 22 -11.85 -2.57 0.16
C ASN A 22 -11.67 -1.12 -0.30
N GLY A 23 -11.01 -0.29 0.51
CA GLY A 23 -10.64 1.08 0.15
C GLY A 23 -9.77 1.15 -1.11
N THR A 24 -8.95 0.13 -1.38
CA THR A 24 -8.08 0.08 -2.56
C THR A 24 -8.83 -0.21 -3.87
N MET A 25 -10.13 -0.51 -3.82
CA MET A 25 -10.93 -0.74 -5.03
C MET A 25 -11.29 0.57 -5.74
N SER A 26 -11.15 1.71 -5.06
CA SER A 26 -11.42 3.03 -5.64
C SER A 26 -10.28 3.51 -6.54
N GLN A 27 -10.61 4.11 -7.69
CA GLN A 27 -9.62 4.74 -8.55
C GLN A 27 -8.95 5.95 -7.87
N ASP A 28 -9.69 6.69 -7.04
CA ASP A 28 -9.15 7.87 -6.36
C ASP A 28 -8.11 7.50 -5.29
N PHE A 29 -8.26 6.33 -4.68
CA PHE A 29 -7.21 5.76 -3.82
C PHE A 29 -5.90 5.61 -4.60
N TRP A 30 -5.94 5.03 -5.80
CA TRP A 30 -4.74 4.82 -6.62
C TRP A 30 -4.16 6.12 -7.18
N LYS A 31 -4.98 7.14 -7.47
CA LYS A 31 -4.49 8.47 -7.84
C LYS A 31 -3.70 9.09 -6.69
N ALA A 32 -4.28 9.12 -5.49
CA ALA A 32 -3.62 9.65 -4.30
C ALA A 32 -2.34 8.85 -3.93
N GLU A 33 -2.33 7.54 -4.12
CA GLU A 33 -1.14 6.71 -3.86
C GLU A 33 -0.03 6.97 -4.89
N SER A 34 -0.39 7.14 -6.16
CA SER A 34 0.55 7.44 -7.25
C SER A 34 1.26 8.80 -7.05
N GLU A 35 0.55 9.80 -6.52
CA GLU A 35 1.12 11.13 -6.24
C GLU A 35 2.31 11.06 -5.25
N LYS A 36 2.31 10.08 -4.34
CA LYS A 36 3.39 9.88 -3.36
C LYS A 36 4.68 9.35 -3.98
N VAL A 37 4.61 8.70 -5.14
CA VAL A 37 5.77 8.05 -5.78
C VAL A 37 6.89 9.05 -6.06
N GLY A 38 6.54 10.25 -6.54
CA GLY A 38 7.54 11.28 -6.84
C GLY A 38 8.24 11.84 -5.60
N GLU A 39 7.52 11.92 -4.47
CA GLU A 39 8.11 12.33 -3.19
C GLU A 39 9.06 11.25 -2.67
N ILE A 40 8.62 9.99 -2.68
CA ILE A 40 9.43 8.85 -2.24
C ILE A 40 10.71 8.73 -3.08
N ASP A 41 10.61 8.85 -4.40
CA ASP A 41 11.77 8.80 -5.29
C ASP A 41 12.79 9.90 -4.93
N ARG A 42 12.32 11.13 -4.72
CA ARG A 42 13.17 12.24 -4.28
C ARG A 42 13.86 11.96 -2.95
N LEU A 43 13.13 11.43 -1.97
CA LEU A 43 13.68 11.07 -0.65
C LEU A 43 14.72 9.96 -0.75
N LEU A 44 14.49 8.96 -1.62
CA LEU A 44 15.44 7.88 -1.86
C LEU A 44 16.74 8.38 -2.50
N LEU A 45 16.64 9.32 -3.45
CA LEU A 45 17.82 9.95 -4.07
C LEU A 45 18.61 10.76 -3.04
N ASP A 46 17.95 11.63 -2.26
CA ASP A 46 18.59 12.42 -1.20
C ASP A 46 19.28 11.54 -0.14
N TYR A 47 18.62 10.45 0.28
CA TYR A 47 19.21 9.49 1.21
C TYR A 47 20.48 8.83 0.65
N ARG A 48 20.48 8.44 -0.63
CA ARG A 48 21.64 7.82 -1.29
C ARG A 48 22.81 8.79 -1.43
N GLU A 49 22.54 10.05 -1.77
CA GLU A 49 23.57 11.10 -1.85
C GLU A 49 24.20 11.36 -0.48
N LYS A 50 23.41 11.36 0.61
CA LYS A 50 23.91 11.56 1.98
C LYS A 50 24.70 10.37 2.54
N THR A 51 24.39 9.16 2.08
CA THR A 51 25.02 7.92 2.56
C THR A 51 26.32 7.60 1.81
N ARG A 52 26.60 8.33 0.72
CA ARG A 52 27.81 8.19 -0.09
C ARG A 52 28.99 8.96 0.53
#